data_AF-A0A9P4JD48-F1
#
_entry.id   AF-A0A9P4JD48-F1
#
_cell.length_a   1.000
_cell.length_b   1.000
_cell.length_c   1.000
_cell.angle_alpha   90.00
_cell.angle_beta   90.00
_cell.angle_gamma   90.00
#
_symmetry.space_group_name_H-M   'P 1'
#
loop_
_entity.id
_entity.type
_entity.pdbx_description
1 polymer ?
#
loop_
_entity_poly.entity_id
_entity_poly.type
_entity_poly.pdbx_seq_one_letter_code
_entity_poly.pdbx_strand_id
1 'polypeptide(L)'
;MSVHRSKYAAVVVGAGPAGICAVGNMLERRVGPILWVDDAFNGGRVNSQYREVPSNTKTKLFIDFAEALTPFQDILEKTPSPNAISHLRDLPQDKGTTLGNAADMLLMLTNGLIKTPGVEIRKGRVEAASLDAHKGWTVSLTHSGGDSPMQESSRVVSDRLILCTGSSPASQSLPVDVPGLQELDLDFTLAPSRLKEILPRDKPVTVAVIGASHSAILVLLNLSKLALSTHPNIKIKWFTRHSLRYAVFMDGWILRDNTGLKGEAAEWAKNNLEPERFADSPVSRCITPISYEKSKEAQTYEEHLPGCNYVVQAIGYNRDPLPDLKGDAGTMRVDYDPLTGAFSETSKGEKIPGLYGAGIAFPERVTDPHGNVEYSVGFWKFMRYMKRVTCDWN
;
A
#
# COMPACT_ATOMS: atom_id res chain seq x y z
N MET A 1 -0.83 1.81 -46.36
CA MET A 1 0.32 2.02 -45.46
C MET A 1 0.01 1.30 -44.16
N SER A 2 0.71 0.20 -43.89
CA SER A 2 0.47 -0.65 -42.71
C SER A 2 1.09 0.01 -41.48
N VAL A 3 0.26 0.52 -40.57
CA VAL A 3 0.73 0.90 -39.24
C VAL A 3 0.98 -0.40 -38.49
N HIS A 4 2.24 -0.85 -38.43
CA HIS A 4 2.64 -1.89 -37.49
C HIS A 4 2.22 -1.42 -36.09
N ARG A 5 1.10 -1.93 -35.56
CA ARG A 5 0.78 -1.76 -34.15
C ARG A 5 1.83 -2.54 -33.37
N SER A 6 2.79 -1.83 -32.79
CA SER A 6 3.80 -2.39 -31.90
C SER A 6 3.09 -3.13 -30.78
N LYS A 7 3.22 -4.46 -30.75
CA LYS A 7 2.72 -5.29 -29.66
C LYS A 7 3.71 -5.20 -28.50
N TYR A 8 3.25 -4.93 -27.30
CA TYR A 8 4.08 -4.95 -26.10
C TYR A 8 4.23 -6.38 -25.57
N ALA A 9 5.39 -6.70 -25.01
CA ALA A 9 5.55 -7.95 -24.29
C ALA A 9 4.83 -7.93 -22.93
N ALA A 10 4.70 -6.73 -22.34
CA ALA A 10 3.96 -6.52 -21.11
C ALA A 10 3.37 -5.11 -21.01
N VAL A 11 2.18 -5.01 -20.42
CA VAL A 11 1.60 -3.79 -19.88
C VAL A 11 1.62 -3.91 -18.36
N VAL A 12 2.29 -2.99 -17.67
CA VAL A 12 2.34 -2.91 -16.20
C VAL A 12 1.47 -1.75 -15.74
N VAL A 13 0.53 -2.01 -14.83
CA VAL A 13 -0.44 -1.02 -14.33
C VAL A 13 -0.10 -0.62 -12.89
N GLY A 14 0.25 0.64 -12.69
CA GLY A 14 0.67 1.22 -11.42
C GLY A 14 2.20 1.36 -11.31
N ALA A 15 2.65 2.45 -10.70
CA ALA A 15 4.03 2.84 -10.46
C ALA A 15 4.35 3.02 -8.97
N GLY A 16 3.59 2.33 -8.10
CA GLY A 16 3.98 2.09 -6.71
C GLY A 16 5.15 1.09 -6.60
N PRO A 17 5.55 0.70 -5.37
CA PRO A 17 6.66 -0.21 -5.14
C PRO A 17 6.58 -1.52 -5.95
N ALA A 18 5.37 -2.08 -6.05
CA ALA A 18 5.15 -3.31 -6.80
C ALA A 18 5.26 -3.11 -8.32
N GLY A 19 4.75 -2.01 -8.86
CA GLY A 19 4.86 -1.68 -10.27
C GLY A 19 6.30 -1.44 -10.71
N ILE A 20 7.06 -0.68 -9.92
CA ILE A 20 8.51 -0.47 -10.11
C ILE A 20 9.23 -1.82 -10.16
N CYS A 21 8.94 -2.70 -9.19
CA CYS A 21 9.52 -4.04 -9.13
C CYS A 21 9.10 -4.93 -10.32
N ALA A 22 7.86 -4.83 -10.79
CA ALA A 22 7.39 -5.58 -11.95
C ALA A 22 8.15 -5.18 -13.22
N VAL A 23 8.28 -3.87 -13.48
CA VAL A 23 9.06 -3.35 -14.62
C VAL A 23 10.52 -3.81 -14.52
N GLY A 24 11.14 -3.66 -13.35
CA GLY A 24 12.51 -4.12 -13.12
C GLY A 24 12.70 -5.61 -13.41
N ASN A 25 11.82 -6.47 -12.92
CA ASN A 25 11.91 -7.93 -13.14
C ASN A 25 11.67 -8.31 -14.61
N MET A 26 10.77 -7.61 -15.32
CA MET A 26 10.57 -7.83 -16.75
C MET A 26 11.84 -7.46 -17.54
N LEU A 27 12.47 -6.33 -17.21
CA LEU A 27 13.75 -5.92 -17.81
C LEU A 27 14.88 -6.91 -17.51
N GLU A 28 15.02 -7.37 -16.26
CA GLU A 28 15.99 -8.40 -15.87
C GLU A 28 15.87 -9.66 -16.73
N ARG A 29 14.63 -10.05 -17.02
CA ARG A 29 14.29 -11.21 -17.85
C ARG A 29 14.31 -10.92 -19.35
N ARG A 30 14.66 -9.70 -19.77
CA ARG A 30 14.67 -9.24 -21.16
C ARG A 30 13.30 -9.35 -21.84
N VAL A 31 12.22 -9.18 -21.07
CA VAL A 31 10.84 -9.11 -21.55
C VAL A 31 10.55 -7.66 -21.95
N GLY A 32 10.51 -7.39 -23.25
CA GLY A 32 10.20 -6.06 -23.79
C GLY A 32 9.67 -6.12 -25.23
N PRO A 33 9.06 -5.03 -25.74
CA PRO A 33 8.91 -3.73 -25.07
C PRO A 33 7.83 -3.74 -23.98
N ILE A 34 8.00 -2.90 -22.96
CA ILE A 34 7.10 -2.76 -21.81
C ILE A 34 6.35 -1.42 -21.95
N LEU A 35 5.02 -1.46 -21.82
CA LEU A 35 4.23 -0.25 -21.56
C LEU A 35 3.94 -0.16 -20.06
N TRP A 36 4.44 0.87 -19.40
CA TRP A 36 4.16 1.15 -18.00
C TRP A 36 3.13 2.27 -17.89
N VAL A 37 2.07 2.06 -17.13
CA VAL A 37 0.92 2.95 -17.04
C VAL A 37 0.68 3.34 -15.58
N ASP A 38 0.65 4.64 -15.29
CA ASP A 38 0.32 5.17 -13.97
C ASP A 38 -0.19 6.62 -14.09
N ASP A 39 -1.02 7.07 -13.15
CA ASP A 39 -1.57 8.42 -13.16
C ASP A 39 -0.52 9.51 -12.88
N ALA A 40 0.56 9.19 -12.15
CA ALA A 40 1.50 10.18 -11.60
C ALA A 40 2.99 9.80 -11.71
N PHE A 41 3.34 8.52 -11.81
CA PHE A 41 4.74 8.03 -11.79
C PHE A 41 5.55 8.56 -10.60
N ASN A 42 4.92 8.59 -9.43
CA ASN A 42 5.47 9.23 -8.25
C ASN A 42 5.77 8.25 -7.11
N GLY A 43 5.89 6.95 -7.34
CA GLY A 43 6.07 5.95 -6.27
C GLY A 43 4.78 5.58 -5.53
N GLY A 44 3.62 6.00 -6.05
CA GLY A 44 2.29 5.65 -5.53
C GLY A 44 1.98 6.25 -4.16
N ARG A 45 1.05 5.62 -3.44
CA ARG A 45 0.52 6.13 -2.16
C ARG A 45 1.57 6.33 -1.07
N VAL A 46 2.67 5.56 -1.11
CA VAL A 46 3.79 5.75 -0.17
C VAL A 46 4.34 7.17 -0.26
N ASN A 47 4.59 7.66 -1.47
CA ASN A 47 5.10 9.01 -1.68
C ASN A 47 4.02 10.08 -1.51
N SER A 48 2.80 9.85 -1.99
CA SER A 48 1.78 10.90 -1.97
C SER A 48 1.12 11.11 -0.60
N GLN A 49 1.09 10.08 0.26
CA GLN A 49 0.35 10.14 1.54
C GLN A 49 1.18 9.77 2.77
N TYR A 50 2.22 8.95 2.64
CA TYR A 50 2.86 8.31 3.81
C TYR A 50 4.29 8.78 4.11
N ARG A 51 4.75 9.91 3.58
CA ARG A 51 6.14 10.34 3.77
C ARG A 51 6.56 10.53 5.23
N GLU A 52 5.64 10.97 6.09
CA GLU A 52 5.89 11.17 7.53
C GLU A 52 5.70 9.89 8.37
N VAL A 53 5.22 8.80 7.77
CA VAL A 53 4.96 7.55 8.49
C VAL A 53 6.28 6.85 8.82
N PRO A 54 6.53 6.47 10.10
CA PRO A 54 7.68 5.65 10.44
C PRO A 54 7.50 4.22 9.90
N SER A 55 8.54 3.68 9.27
CA SER A 55 8.51 2.36 8.67
C SER A 55 8.60 1.27 9.73
N ASN A 56 7.76 0.24 9.57
CA ASN A 56 7.94 -1.05 10.26
C ASN A 56 8.99 -1.95 9.60
N THR A 57 9.44 -1.56 8.40
CA THR A 57 10.49 -2.21 7.62
C THR A 57 11.84 -1.62 8.01
N LYS A 58 12.87 -2.46 8.18
CA LYS A 58 14.23 -2.00 8.47
C LYS A 58 14.82 -1.28 7.26
N THR A 59 15.61 -0.24 7.50
CA THR A 59 16.27 0.58 6.46
C THR A 59 17.03 -0.28 5.44
N LYS A 60 17.78 -1.29 5.92
CA LYS A 60 18.52 -2.21 5.05
C LYS A 60 17.65 -2.86 3.98
N LEU A 61 16.39 -3.18 4.27
CA LEU A 61 15.50 -3.86 3.33
C LEU A 61 15.02 -2.94 2.19
N PHE A 62 15.11 -1.62 2.35
CA PHE A 62 14.91 -0.67 1.24
C PHE A 62 16.13 -0.65 0.32
N ILE A 63 17.33 -0.71 0.87
CA ILE A 63 18.57 -0.83 0.08
C ILE A 63 18.58 -2.17 -0.67
N ASP A 64 18.28 -3.28 0.02
CA ASP A 64 18.18 -4.60 -0.60
C ASP A 64 17.17 -4.61 -1.75
N PHE A 65 16.05 -3.88 -1.62
CA PHE A 65 15.08 -3.70 -2.70
C PHE A 65 15.67 -3.01 -3.93
N ALA A 66 16.41 -1.91 -3.74
CA ALA A 66 17.00 -1.14 -4.84
C ALA A 66 18.19 -1.84 -5.51
N GLU A 67 18.90 -2.71 -4.78
CA GLU A 67 20.07 -3.42 -5.29
C GLU A 67 19.74 -4.79 -5.90
N ALA A 68 18.47 -5.22 -5.86
CA ALA A 68 18.10 -6.60 -6.17
C ALA A 68 18.11 -6.98 -7.65
N LEU A 69 18.13 -6.01 -8.56
CA LEU A 69 17.98 -6.19 -10.00
C LEU A 69 19.03 -5.39 -10.75
N THR A 70 19.58 -5.95 -11.81
CA THR A 70 20.57 -5.34 -12.69
C THR A 70 20.08 -3.99 -13.26
N PRO A 71 18.85 -3.86 -13.80
CA PRO A 71 18.33 -2.57 -14.24
C PRO A 71 18.28 -1.49 -13.14
N PHE A 72 18.12 -1.88 -11.87
CA PHE A 72 18.14 -0.92 -10.77
C PHE A 72 19.57 -0.56 -10.38
N GLN A 73 20.48 -1.53 -10.33
CA GLN A 73 21.91 -1.30 -10.11
C GLN A 73 22.48 -0.32 -11.15
N ASP A 74 22.14 -0.48 -12.43
CA ASP A 74 22.51 0.46 -13.50
C ASP A 74 22.03 1.90 -13.22
N ILE A 75 20.82 2.05 -12.66
CA ILE A 75 20.27 3.36 -12.29
C ILE A 75 21.06 3.94 -11.11
N LEU A 76 21.35 3.12 -10.10
CA LEU A 76 22.13 3.50 -8.93
C LEU A 76 23.53 3.99 -9.32
N GLU A 77 24.23 3.26 -10.21
CA GLU A 77 25.57 3.60 -10.70
C GLU A 77 25.59 4.90 -11.50
N LYS A 78 24.55 5.16 -12.29
CA LYS A 78 24.43 6.37 -13.12
C LYS A 78 23.92 7.59 -12.35
N THR A 79 23.42 7.41 -11.12
CA THR A 79 22.88 8.51 -10.32
C THR A 79 23.99 9.12 -9.45
N PRO A 80 24.38 10.40 -9.66
CA PRO A 80 25.41 11.05 -8.86
C PRO A 80 25.07 11.05 -7.37
N SER A 81 26.10 10.99 -6.51
CA SER A 81 25.94 11.16 -5.07
C SER A 81 26.12 12.63 -4.66
N PRO A 82 25.43 13.12 -3.61
CA PRO A 82 24.49 12.38 -2.77
C PRO A 82 23.15 12.12 -3.47
N ASN A 83 22.56 10.95 -3.22
CA ASN A 83 21.25 10.54 -3.72
C ASN A 83 20.44 9.77 -2.66
N ALA A 84 19.24 9.33 -3.02
CA ALA A 84 18.34 8.66 -2.08
C ALA A 84 18.94 7.37 -1.48
N ILE A 85 19.74 6.62 -2.24
CA ILE A 85 20.39 5.40 -1.74
C ILE A 85 21.59 5.72 -0.86
N SER A 86 22.42 6.69 -1.20
CA SER A 86 23.50 7.11 -0.31
C SER A 86 22.93 7.61 1.03
N HIS A 87 21.83 8.37 1.00
CA HIS A 87 21.13 8.79 2.21
C HIS A 87 20.62 7.61 3.05
N LEU A 88 19.97 6.61 2.43
CA LEU A 88 19.52 5.40 3.13
C LEU A 88 20.69 4.61 3.75
N ARG A 89 21.87 4.60 3.12
CA ARG A 89 23.08 3.93 3.65
C ARG A 89 23.65 4.64 4.89
N ASP A 90 23.49 5.96 4.99
CA ASP A 90 23.95 6.74 6.14
C ASP A 90 23.05 6.58 7.39
N LEU A 91 21.86 6.00 7.23
CA LEU A 91 20.92 5.77 8.32
C LEU A 91 21.21 4.44 9.06
N PRO A 92 20.69 4.25 10.30
CA PRO A 92 20.79 2.97 11.00
C PRO A 92 20.09 1.83 10.23
N GLN A 93 20.85 0.80 9.88
CA GLN A 93 20.43 -0.28 8.98
C GLN A 93 19.49 -1.31 9.64
N ASP A 94 19.59 -1.46 10.95
CA ASP A 94 18.83 -2.39 11.78
C ASP A 94 17.51 -1.81 12.32
N LYS A 95 17.30 -0.49 12.17
CA LYS A 95 16.10 0.25 12.56
C LYS A 95 15.23 0.60 11.36
N GLY A 96 14.00 1.03 11.62
CA GLY A 96 13.18 1.69 10.61
C GLY A 96 13.62 3.12 10.33
N THR A 97 13.03 3.73 9.31
CA THR A 97 13.20 5.15 8.93
C THR A 97 11.84 5.75 8.57
N THR A 98 11.75 6.99 8.11
CA THR A 98 10.49 7.51 7.57
C THR A 98 10.24 6.91 6.17
N LEU A 99 8.99 6.63 5.84
CA LEU A 99 8.65 6.16 4.49
C LEU A 99 8.93 7.22 3.41
N GLY A 100 9.14 8.49 3.78
CA GLY A 100 9.66 9.53 2.88
C GLY A 100 11.03 9.17 2.29
N ASN A 101 11.94 8.62 3.09
CA ASN A 101 13.26 8.20 2.61
C ASN A 101 13.15 7.03 1.62
N ALA A 102 12.23 6.09 1.90
CA ALA A 102 11.93 5.01 0.96
C ALA A 102 11.24 5.53 -0.31
N ALA A 103 10.36 6.54 -0.19
CA ALA A 103 9.70 7.16 -1.33
C ALA A 103 10.69 7.88 -2.25
N ASP A 104 11.73 8.52 -1.71
CA ASP A 104 12.78 9.15 -2.53
C ASP A 104 13.58 8.13 -3.33
N MET A 105 13.85 6.95 -2.75
CA MET A 105 14.40 5.83 -3.50
C MET A 105 13.45 5.38 -4.62
N LEU A 106 12.15 5.25 -4.38
CA LEU A 106 11.18 4.87 -5.42
C LEU A 106 11.15 5.89 -6.56
N LEU A 107 11.18 7.18 -6.24
CA LEU A 107 11.23 8.26 -7.23
C LEU A 107 12.51 8.19 -8.06
N MET A 108 13.66 7.96 -7.40
CA MET A 108 14.94 7.78 -8.09
C MET A 108 14.90 6.61 -9.08
N LEU A 109 14.41 5.44 -8.63
CA LEU A 109 14.27 4.26 -9.49
C LEU A 109 13.27 4.51 -10.63
N THR A 110 12.14 5.14 -10.35
CA THR A 110 11.11 5.47 -11.36
C THR A 110 11.70 6.37 -12.44
N ASN A 111 12.42 7.43 -12.06
CA ASN A 111 13.07 8.36 -12.98
C ASN A 111 14.13 7.69 -13.86
N GLY A 112 14.84 6.70 -13.31
CA GLY A 112 15.77 5.88 -14.07
C GLY A 112 15.06 4.96 -15.07
N LEU A 113 14.05 4.22 -14.62
CA LEU A 113 13.29 3.26 -15.44
C LEU A 113 12.56 3.93 -16.61
N ILE A 114 12.02 5.14 -16.42
CA ILE A 114 11.38 5.92 -17.49
C ILE A 114 12.35 6.20 -18.65
N LYS A 115 13.66 6.27 -18.37
CA LYS A 115 14.71 6.53 -19.36
C LYS A 115 15.35 5.24 -19.89
N THR A 116 14.94 4.07 -19.38
CA THR A 116 15.53 2.79 -19.76
C THR A 116 15.01 2.34 -21.12
N PRO A 117 15.89 1.97 -22.07
CA PRO A 117 15.47 1.44 -23.36
C PRO A 117 14.52 0.25 -23.22
N GLY A 118 13.43 0.24 -24.01
CA GLY A 118 12.41 -0.81 -23.96
C GLY A 118 11.29 -0.55 -22.95
N VAL A 119 11.36 0.53 -22.16
CA VAL A 119 10.24 1.01 -21.33
C VAL A 119 9.60 2.22 -22.00
N GLU A 120 8.32 2.10 -22.33
CA GLU A 120 7.48 3.23 -22.72
C GLU A 120 6.52 3.56 -21.58
N ILE A 121 6.31 4.84 -21.31
CA ILE A 121 5.37 5.27 -20.27
C ILE A 121 4.10 5.91 -20.84
N ARG A 122 2.99 5.69 -20.15
CA ARG A 122 1.71 6.35 -20.42
C ARG A 122 1.16 6.90 -19.12
N LYS A 123 1.06 8.23 -19.04
CA LYS A 123 0.35 8.88 -17.93
C LYS A 123 -1.15 8.73 -18.12
N GLY A 124 -1.80 8.00 -17.22
CA GLY A 124 -3.19 7.61 -17.43
C GLY A 124 -3.64 6.43 -16.59
N ARG A 125 -4.86 5.99 -16.87
CA ARG A 125 -5.50 4.85 -16.23
C ARG A 125 -5.84 3.79 -17.26
N VAL A 126 -5.69 2.52 -16.87
CA VAL A 126 -6.29 1.41 -17.61
C VAL A 126 -7.74 1.31 -17.19
N GLU A 127 -8.67 1.49 -18.13
CA GLU A 127 -10.11 1.39 -17.86
C GLU A 127 -10.62 -0.03 -18.13
N ALA A 128 -10.11 -0.67 -19.17
CA ALA A 128 -10.56 -1.98 -19.61
C ALA A 128 -9.46 -2.76 -20.31
N ALA A 129 -9.53 -4.08 -20.24
CA ALA A 129 -8.68 -4.97 -21.01
C ALA A 129 -9.47 -6.17 -21.52
N SER A 130 -9.36 -6.47 -22.81
CA SER A 130 -10.02 -7.62 -23.43
C SER A 130 -8.98 -8.63 -23.92
N LEU A 131 -9.10 -9.88 -23.49
CA LEU A 131 -8.28 -10.98 -23.97
C LEU A 131 -8.84 -11.52 -25.28
N ASP A 132 -7.98 -11.61 -26.30
CA ASP A 132 -8.24 -12.27 -27.59
C ASP A 132 -7.30 -13.47 -27.71
N ALA A 133 -7.85 -14.64 -28.03
CA ALA A 133 -7.10 -15.91 -28.07
C ALA A 133 -5.91 -15.91 -29.04
N HIS A 134 -5.91 -15.05 -30.06
CA HIS A 134 -4.86 -15.00 -31.08
C HIS A 134 -3.95 -13.78 -30.95
N LYS A 135 -4.42 -12.69 -30.35
CA LYS A 135 -3.70 -11.40 -30.27
C LYS A 135 -3.14 -11.11 -28.89
N GLY A 136 -3.62 -11.79 -27.86
CA GLY A 136 -3.33 -11.47 -26.46
C GLY A 136 -4.26 -10.37 -25.94
N TRP A 137 -3.77 -9.56 -25.02
CA TRP A 137 -4.53 -8.50 -24.37
C TRP A 137 -4.65 -7.26 -25.26
N THR A 138 -5.86 -6.78 -25.49
CA THR A 138 -6.10 -5.40 -25.95
C THR A 138 -6.46 -4.54 -24.75
N VAL A 139 -5.59 -3.58 -24.42
CA VAL A 139 -5.71 -2.72 -23.23
C VAL A 139 -6.17 -1.33 -23.64
N SER A 140 -7.23 -0.84 -23.01
CA SER A 140 -7.80 0.50 -23.23
C SER A 140 -7.39 1.45 -22.11
N LEU A 141 -6.92 2.63 -22.50
CA LEU A 141 -6.27 3.61 -21.64
C LEU A 141 -6.96 4.97 -21.78
N THR A 142 -7.15 5.67 -20.67
CA THR A 142 -7.51 7.09 -20.62
C THR A 142 -6.29 7.92 -20.29
N HIS A 143 -6.07 9.01 -21.02
CA HIS A 143 -4.93 9.89 -20.82
C HIS A 143 -5.20 10.91 -19.70
N SER A 144 -4.22 11.10 -18.81
CA SER A 144 -4.29 12.11 -17.74
C SER A 144 -3.49 13.35 -18.13
N GLY A 145 -4.15 14.50 -18.31
CA GLY A 145 -3.49 15.82 -18.43
C GLY A 145 -3.43 16.46 -19.81
N GLY A 146 -4.51 16.42 -20.60
CA GLY A 146 -4.70 17.32 -21.75
C GLY A 146 -5.73 18.39 -21.45
N ASP A 147 -5.48 19.65 -21.85
CA ASP A 147 -6.45 20.77 -21.81
C ASP A 147 -7.62 20.59 -22.81
N SER A 148 -7.78 19.38 -23.35
CA SER A 148 -8.81 19.05 -24.33
C SER A 148 -10.01 18.40 -23.62
N PRO A 149 -11.24 18.92 -23.77
CA PRO A 149 -12.43 18.37 -23.13
C PRO A 149 -12.83 16.97 -23.64
N MET A 150 -12.13 16.43 -24.63
CA MET A 150 -12.19 15.02 -25.00
C MET A 150 -11.06 14.25 -24.31
N GLN A 151 -11.41 13.37 -23.37
CA GLN A 151 -10.53 12.30 -22.92
C GLN A 151 -10.22 11.42 -24.14
N GLU A 152 -9.08 11.65 -24.77
CA GLU A 152 -8.58 10.73 -25.79
C GLU A 152 -8.36 9.38 -25.13
N SER A 153 -9.04 8.35 -25.66
CA SER A 153 -8.82 6.97 -25.27
C SER A 153 -7.93 6.31 -26.30
N SER A 154 -6.96 5.53 -25.85
CA SER A 154 -6.05 4.80 -26.72
C SER A 154 -6.10 3.32 -26.43
N ARG A 155 -5.72 2.51 -27.42
CA ARG A 155 -5.66 1.05 -27.29
C ARG A 155 -4.30 0.52 -27.70
N VAL A 156 -3.80 -0.42 -26.92
CA VAL A 156 -2.56 -1.15 -27.21
C VAL A 156 -2.80 -2.65 -27.14
N VAL A 157 -1.90 -3.43 -27.74
CA VAL A 157 -1.92 -4.90 -27.66
C VAL A 157 -0.71 -5.37 -26.86
N SER A 158 -0.89 -6.39 -26.03
CA SER A 158 0.17 -6.94 -25.19
C SER A 158 0.05 -8.45 -25.01
N ASP A 159 1.17 -9.15 -24.79
CA ASP A 159 1.13 -10.54 -24.32
C ASP A 159 0.72 -10.64 -22.86
N ARG A 160 1.13 -9.67 -22.03
CA ARG A 160 0.89 -9.68 -20.58
C ARG A 160 0.20 -8.42 -20.09
N LEU A 161 -0.67 -8.57 -19.11
CA LEU A 161 -1.24 -7.52 -18.29
C LEU A 161 -0.89 -7.79 -16.83
N ILE A 162 -0.05 -6.93 -16.24
CA ILE A 162 0.43 -7.06 -14.87
C ILE A 162 -0.21 -5.95 -14.03
N LEU A 163 -1.09 -6.34 -13.11
CA LEU A 163 -1.85 -5.44 -12.25
C LEU A 163 -1.08 -5.18 -10.94
N CYS A 164 -0.59 -3.96 -10.77
CA CYS A 164 0.03 -3.44 -9.55
C CYS A 164 -0.76 -2.23 -9.03
N THR A 165 -2.09 -2.36 -9.02
CA THR A 165 -3.06 -1.26 -8.86
C THR A 165 -3.06 -0.60 -7.48
N GLY A 166 -2.47 -1.24 -6.47
CA GLY A 166 -2.41 -0.69 -5.12
C GLY A 166 -3.71 -0.87 -4.33
N SER A 167 -3.76 -0.21 -3.19
CA SER A 167 -4.89 -0.28 -2.25
C SER A 167 -5.08 1.06 -1.56
N SER A 168 -6.30 1.29 -1.09
CA SER A 168 -6.74 2.45 -0.31
C SER A 168 -7.15 2.02 1.10
N PRO A 169 -7.08 2.91 2.11
CA PRO A 169 -7.67 2.66 3.43
C PRO A 169 -9.09 2.12 3.30
N ALA A 170 -9.38 1.05 4.03
CA ALA A 170 -10.73 0.49 4.05
C ALA A 170 -11.64 1.42 4.84
N SER A 171 -12.75 1.83 4.21
CA SER A 171 -13.86 2.47 4.90
C SER A 171 -15.10 1.60 4.76
N GLN A 172 -15.88 1.53 5.84
CA GLN A 172 -17.15 0.83 5.90
C GLN A 172 -18.16 1.74 6.60
N SER A 173 -19.42 1.64 6.22
CA SER A 173 -20.49 2.31 6.98
C SER A 173 -20.47 1.81 8.42
N LEU A 174 -20.55 2.74 9.37
CA LEU A 174 -20.69 2.37 10.77
C LEU A 174 -22.05 1.67 10.96
N PRO A 175 -22.15 0.66 11.85
CA PRO A 175 -23.39 -0.04 12.15
C PRO A 175 -24.44 0.84 12.86
N VAL A 176 -24.08 2.08 13.20
CA VAL A 176 -24.92 3.06 13.89
C VAL A 176 -24.79 4.40 13.17
N ASP A 177 -25.89 5.13 13.06
CA ASP A 177 -25.88 6.51 12.57
C ASP A 177 -25.68 7.47 13.74
N VAL A 178 -24.68 8.35 13.62
CA VAL A 178 -24.31 9.30 14.68
C VAL A 178 -24.36 10.70 14.08
N PRO A 179 -25.43 11.47 14.34
CA PRO A 179 -25.61 12.79 13.75
C PRO A 179 -24.40 13.70 14.00
N GLY A 180 -23.87 14.28 12.91
CA GLY A 180 -22.75 15.22 12.95
C GLY A 180 -21.36 14.58 13.11
N LEU A 181 -21.26 13.25 13.20
CA LEU A 181 -19.97 12.56 13.21
C LEU A 181 -19.32 12.65 11.82
N GLN A 182 -18.10 13.16 11.76
CA GLN A 182 -17.35 13.30 10.51
C GLN A 182 -16.27 12.22 10.38
N GLU A 183 -16.15 11.61 9.21
CA GLU A 183 -15.00 10.74 8.94
C GLU A 183 -13.75 11.59 8.73
N LEU A 184 -12.67 11.21 9.43
CA LEU A 184 -11.35 11.78 9.25
C LEU A 184 -10.48 10.75 8.54
N ASP A 185 -10.09 11.08 7.31
CA ASP A 185 -9.35 10.18 6.42
C ASP A 185 -8.07 9.65 7.09
N LEU A 186 -7.87 8.33 7.02
CA LEU A 186 -6.71 7.65 7.61
C LEU A 186 -5.39 8.26 7.09
N ASP A 187 -5.31 8.59 5.80
CA ASP A 187 -4.10 9.17 5.19
C ASP A 187 -3.76 10.52 5.83
N PHE A 188 -4.76 11.31 6.23
CA PHE A 188 -4.53 12.61 6.87
C PHE A 188 -4.08 12.44 8.32
N THR A 189 -4.61 11.43 9.00
CA THR A 189 -4.24 11.15 10.41
C THR A 189 -2.86 10.52 10.56
N LEU A 190 -2.34 9.90 9.51
CA LEU A 190 -0.99 9.33 9.48
C LEU A 190 0.09 10.38 9.17
N ALA A 191 -0.28 11.58 8.75
CA ALA A 191 0.63 12.70 8.50
C ALA A 191 0.51 13.76 9.61
N PRO A 192 1.43 13.80 10.59
CA PRO A 192 1.39 14.76 11.70
C PRO A 192 1.26 16.22 11.26
N SER A 193 1.94 16.62 10.18
CA SER A 193 1.86 17.98 9.63
C SER A 193 0.43 18.36 9.23
N ARG A 194 -0.27 17.46 8.52
CA ARG A 194 -1.65 17.67 8.04
C ARG A 194 -2.67 17.56 9.15
N LEU A 195 -2.51 16.56 10.03
CA LEU A 195 -3.42 16.35 11.16
C LEU A 195 -3.50 17.58 12.08
N LYS A 196 -2.36 18.25 12.28
CA LYS A 196 -2.24 19.49 13.07
C LYS A 196 -3.03 20.67 12.49
N GLU A 197 -3.30 20.67 11.19
CA GLU A 197 -4.01 21.73 10.49
C GLU A 197 -5.52 21.48 10.45
N ILE A 198 -5.93 20.21 10.37
CA ILE A 198 -7.34 19.83 10.26
C ILE A 198 -8.07 19.97 11.59
N LEU A 199 -7.41 19.61 12.71
CA LEU A 199 -8.06 19.63 14.02
C LEU A 199 -7.99 21.03 14.66
N PRO A 200 -9.09 21.54 15.21
CA PRO A 200 -9.12 22.84 15.85
C PRO A 200 -8.36 22.83 17.19
N ARG A 201 -7.70 23.95 17.51
CA ARG A 201 -6.86 24.11 18.72
C ARG A 201 -7.63 24.62 19.93
N ASP A 202 -8.65 25.41 19.66
CA ASP A 202 -9.31 26.32 20.60
C ASP A 202 -10.62 25.77 21.17
N LYS A 203 -11.12 24.64 20.64
CA LYS A 203 -12.37 24.02 21.11
C LYS A 203 -12.19 22.53 21.44
N PRO A 204 -13.03 22.00 22.35
CA PRO A 204 -13.11 20.56 22.61
C PRO A 204 -13.37 19.75 21.35
N VAL A 205 -12.57 18.69 21.18
CA VAL A 205 -12.74 17.71 20.10
C VAL A 205 -12.59 16.31 20.66
N THR A 206 -13.53 15.44 20.35
CA THR A 206 -13.40 14.01 20.62
C THR A 206 -13.26 13.25 19.31
N VAL A 207 -12.17 12.48 19.17
CA VAL A 207 -11.90 11.63 18.01
C VAL A 207 -12.08 10.16 18.41
N ALA A 208 -12.98 9.45 17.74
CA ALA A 208 -13.08 8.00 17.82
C ALA A 208 -12.04 7.35 16.88
N VAL A 209 -11.20 6.47 17.40
CA VAL A 209 -10.22 5.71 16.60
C VAL A 209 -10.58 4.25 16.68
N ILE A 210 -10.92 3.64 15.54
CA ILE A 210 -11.34 2.25 15.43
C ILE A 210 -10.19 1.42 14.86
N GLY A 211 -9.77 0.40 15.61
CA GLY A 211 -8.71 -0.53 15.20
C GLY A 211 -7.56 -0.60 16.20
N ALA A 212 -6.72 -1.63 16.06
CA ALA A 212 -5.61 -1.90 16.97
C ALA A 212 -4.33 -2.39 16.27
N SER A 213 -4.28 -2.26 14.95
CA SER A 213 -3.12 -2.61 14.11
C SER A 213 -2.20 -1.41 13.93
N HIS A 214 -1.12 -1.58 13.16
CA HIS A 214 -0.05 -0.59 13.01
C HIS A 214 -0.54 0.84 12.71
N SER A 215 -1.42 1.02 11.71
CA SER A 215 -1.96 2.34 11.38
C SER A 215 -2.76 2.95 12.54
N ALA A 216 -3.59 2.16 13.24
CA ALA A 216 -4.37 2.65 14.38
C ALA A 216 -3.46 3.17 15.49
N ILE A 217 -2.38 2.45 15.80
CA ILE A 217 -1.41 2.86 16.82
C ILE A 217 -0.69 4.15 16.42
N LEU A 218 -0.34 4.32 15.13
CA LEU A 218 0.25 5.56 14.64
C LEU A 218 -0.73 6.74 14.70
N VAL A 219 -2.02 6.51 14.44
CA VAL A 219 -3.06 7.53 14.62
C VAL A 219 -3.17 7.95 16.09
N LEU A 220 -3.20 6.99 17.01
CA LEU A 220 -3.22 7.28 18.45
C LEU A 220 -1.96 8.04 18.88
N LEU A 221 -0.78 7.63 18.41
CA LEU A 221 0.49 8.32 18.64
C LEU A 221 0.43 9.78 18.19
N ASN A 222 -0.03 10.02 16.96
CA ASN A 222 -0.10 11.36 16.38
C ASN A 222 -1.11 12.24 17.11
N LEU A 223 -2.32 11.73 17.37
CA LEU A 223 -3.37 12.44 18.11
C LEU A 223 -2.93 12.74 19.55
N SER A 224 -2.31 11.80 20.25
CA SER A 224 -1.80 12.02 21.61
C SER A 224 -0.67 13.03 21.64
N LYS A 225 0.26 13.00 20.67
CA LYS A 225 1.30 14.04 20.56
C LYS A 225 0.67 15.43 20.43
N LEU A 226 -0.37 15.59 19.63
CA LEU A 226 -1.11 16.86 19.51
C LEU A 226 -1.85 17.22 20.82
N ALA A 227 -2.57 16.27 21.40
CA ALA A 227 -3.35 16.46 22.62
C ALA A 227 -2.48 16.85 23.83
N LEU A 228 -1.24 16.35 23.89
CA LEU A 228 -0.30 16.64 24.96
C LEU A 228 0.57 17.87 24.68
N SER A 229 0.38 18.54 23.54
CA SER A 229 1.15 19.73 23.17
C SER A 229 0.25 20.86 22.68
N THR A 230 -0.02 20.95 21.38
CA THR A 230 -0.62 22.14 20.77
C THR A 230 -2.15 22.12 20.71
N HIS A 231 -2.80 20.99 21.03
CA HIS A 231 -4.25 20.82 20.98
C HIS A 231 -4.79 20.20 22.28
N PRO A 232 -4.62 20.85 23.45
CA PRO A 232 -4.93 20.26 24.77
C PRO A 232 -6.39 19.83 24.96
N ASN A 233 -7.29 20.31 24.11
CA ASN A 233 -8.72 20.03 24.15
C ASN A 233 -9.12 18.77 23.35
N ILE A 234 -8.16 18.06 22.74
CA ILE A 234 -8.42 16.77 22.08
C ILE A 234 -8.58 15.67 23.12
N LYS A 235 -9.66 14.90 22.99
CA LYS A 235 -9.89 13.60 23.62
C LYS A 235 -10.02 12.52 22.55
N ILE A 236 -9.63 11.31 22.90
CA ILE A 236 -9.52 10.19 21.98
C ILE A 236 -10.27 9.01 22.60
N LYS A 237 -11.27 8.49 21.91
CA LYS A 237 -11.92 7.22 22.28
C LYS A 237 -11.35 6.13 21.39
N TRP A 238 -10.62 5.18 21.98
CA TRP A 238 -9.94 4.13 21.22
C TRP A 238 -10.73 2.81 21.29
N PHE A 239 -11.34 2.41 20.18
CA PHE A 239 -12.14 1.21 20.05
C PHE A 239 -11.28 0.03 19.60
N THR A 240 -11.19 -1.00 20.42
CA THR A 240 -10.39 -2.20 20.14
C THR A 240 -11.14 -3.50 20.44
N ARG A 241 -10.98 -4.48 19.54
CA ARG A 241 -11.62 -5.81 19.66
C ARG A 241 -10.74 -6.85 20.37
N HIS A 242 -9.46 -6.55 20.57
CA HIS A 242 -8.50 -7.50 21.13
C HIS A 242 -7.29 -6.77 21.71
N SER A 243 -6.53 -7.45 22.58
CA SER A 243 -5.22 -6.99 23.04
C SER A 243 -4.27 -6.76 21.86
N LEU A 244 -3.30 -5.86 22.06
CA LEU A 244 -2.28 -5.56 21.05
C LEU A 244 -1.45 -6.81 20.74
N ARG A 245 -1.07 -6.94 19.47
CA ARG A 245 -0.27 -8.06 18.98
C ARG A 245 1.03 -7.54 18.44
N TYR A 246 2.14 -8.00 19.00
CA TYR A 246 3.48 -7.64 18.56
C TYR A 246 4.08 -8.72 17.67
N ALA A 247 4.95 -8.30 16.77
CA ALA A 247 5.81 -9.22 16.06
C ALA A 247 6.88 -9.78 17.01
N VAL A 248 7.19 -11.06 16.89
CA VAL A 248 8.20 -11.74 17.72
C VAL A 248 9.31 -12.24 16.80
N PHE A 249 10.53 -11.76 17.02
CA PHE A 249 11.70 -12.20 16.27
C PHE A 249 12.11 -13.59 16.75
N MET A 250 12.07 -14.54 15.84
CA MET A 250 12.49 -15.93 16.04
C MET A 250 13.83 -16.16 15.33
N ASP A 251 14.37 -17.37 15.45
CA ASP A 251 15.58 -17.75 14.71
C ASP A 251 15.28 -17.85 13.21
N GLY A 252 15.72 -16.85 12.43
CA GLY A 252 15.57 -16.81 10.97
C GLY A 252 14.19 -16.40 10.44
N TRP A 253 13.19 -16.14 11.28
CA TRP A 253 11.85 -15.69 10.87
C TRP A 253 11.19 -14.80 11.92
N ILE A 254 10.00 -14.26 11.62
CA ILE A 254 9.25 -13.38 12.52
C ILE A 254 7.82 -13.93 12.66
N LEU A 255 7.38 -14.20 13.89
CA LEU A 255 6.00 -14.53 14.17
C LEU A 255 5.15 -13.26 14.08
N ARG A 256 4.01 -13.34 13.37
CA ARG A 256 3.15 -12.18 13.04
C ARG A 256 3.92 -11.12 12.27
N ASP A 257 4.65 -11.54 11.24
CA ASP A 257 5.50 -10.67 10.44
C ASP A 257 4.69 -9.61 9.67
N ASN A 258 3.44 -9.91 9.32
CA ASN A 258 2.58 -9.00 8.56
C ASN A 258 1.49 -8.37 9.42
N THR A 259 1.12 -9.01 10.53
CA THR A 259 0.00 -8.58 11.38
C THR A 259 0.42 -8.00 12.74
N GLY A 260 1.67 -8.23 13.17
CA GLY A 260 2.19 -7.76 14.45
C GLY A 260 2.78 -6.35 14.38
N LEU A 261 2.61 -5.58 15.46
CA LEU A 261 3.25 -4.28 15.66
C LEU A 261 4.78 -4.43 15.69
N LYS A 262 5.47 -3.48 15.04
CA LYS A 262 6.94 -3.37 14.96
C LYS A 262 7.38 -1.91 15.02
N GLY A 263 8.69 -1.70 15.18
CA GLY A 263 9.31 -0.38 15.12
C GLY A 263 8.73 0.60 16.14
N GLU A 264 8.69 1.88 15.77
CA GLU A 264 8.23 2.96 16.65
C GLU A 264 6.82 2.74 17.19
N ALA A 265 5.89 2.24 16.36
CA ALA A 265 4.53 1.98 16.83
C ALA A 265 4.48 0.90 17.94
N ALA A 266 5.29 -0.16 17.81
CA ALA A 266 5.35 -1.19 18.85
C ALA A 266 5.98 -0.67 20.15
N GLU A 267 7.08 0.06 20.03
CA GLU A 267 7.76 0.64 21.19
C GLU A 267 6.86 1.63 21.92
N TRP A 268 6.21 2.53 21.18
CA TRP A 268 5.29 3.49 21.75
C TRP A 268 4.08 2.81 22.40
N ALA A 269 3.48 1.81 21.75
CA ALA A 269 2.35 1.08 22.32
C ALA A 269 2.71 0.36 23.62
N LYS A 270 3.87 -0.33 23.69
CA LYS A 270 4.35 -0.98 24.92
C LYS A 270 4.52 0.00 26.07
N ASN A 271 5.00 1.20 25.77
CA ASN A 271 5.28 2.22 26.78
C ASN A 271 4.03 3.00 27.23
N ASN A 272 2.95 2.99 26.45
CA ASN A 272 1.83 3.91 26.66
C ASN A 272 0.45 3.27 26.69
N LEU A 273 0.23 2.14 26.03
CA LEU A 273 -1.10 1.54 25.82
C LEU A 273 -1.31 0.20 26.52
N GLU A 274 -0.24 -0.48 26.93
CA GLU A 274 -0.37 -1.74 27.68
C GLU A 274 -1.02 -1.50 29.05
N PRO A 275 -1.91 -2.40 29.53
CA PRO A 275 -2.67 -2.20 30.77
C PRO A 275 -1.81 -1.83 31.98
N GLU A 276 -0.64 -2.46 32.11
CA GLU A 276 0.32 -2.23 33.20
C GLU A 276 1.08 -0.90 33.10
N ARG A 277 1.01 -0.21 31.97
CA ARG A 277 1.65 1.10 31.74
C ARG A 277 0.65 2.23 31.55
N PHE A 278 -0.57 1.93 31.11
CA PHE A 278 -1.52 2.92 30.62
C PHE A 278 -1.87 3.95 31.69
N ALA A 279 -2.19 3.53 32.91
CA ALA A 279 -2.62 4.43 33.98
C ALA A 279 -1.59 5.53 34.28
N ASP A 280 -0.30 5.18 34.29
CA ASP A 280 0.82 6.10 34.58
C ASP A 280 1.30 6.87 33.34
N SER A 281 0.92 6.43 32.13
CA SER A 281 1.34 7.09 30.91
C SER A 281 0.66 8.46 30.76
N PRO A 282 1.38 9.50 30.32
CA PRO A 282 0.80 10.80 29.99
C PRO A 282 -0.40 10.74 29.02
N VAL A 283 -0.47 9.70 28.19
CA VAL A 283 -1.54 9.54 27.19
C VAL A 283 -2.89 9.18 27.81
N SER A 284 -2.93 8.64 29.03
CA SER A 284 -4.19 8.33 29.74
C SER A 284 -5.04 9.58 30.02
N ARG A 285 -4.41 10.76 30.01
CA ARG A 285 -5.09 12.05 30.13
C ARG A 285 -5.95 12.40 28.90
N CYS A 286 -5.68 11.78 27.76
CA CYS A 286 -6.33 12.09 26.49
C CYS A 286 -6.94 10.88 25.77
N ILE A 287 -6.51 9.65 26.07
CA ILE A 287 -7.06 8.41 25.50
C ILE A 287 -8.02 7.77 26.52
N THR A 288 -9.17 7.30 26.04
CA THR A 288 -10.07 6.39 26.74
C THR A 288 -10.20 5.11 25.92
N PRO A 289 -9.60 3.99 26.36
CA PRO A 289 -9.76 2.70 25.69
C PRO A 289 -11.18 2.16 25.88
N ILE A 290 -11.74 1.61 24.81
CA ILE A 290 -13.07 0.98 24.75
C ILE A 290 -12.87 -0.40 24.13
N SER A 291 -12.78 -1.40 25.00
CA SER A 291 -12.61 -2.79 24.58
C SER A 291 -13.98 -3.45 24.39
N TYR A 292 -14.15 -4.19 23.30
CA TYR A 292 -15.42 -4.84 23.00
C TYR A 292 -15.23 -6.13 22.21
N GLU A 293 -16.21 -7.02 22.29
CA GLU A 293 -16.28 -8.20 21.44
C GLU A 293 -16.97 -7.88 20.12
N LYS A 294 -16.60 -8.55 19.03
CA LYS A 294 -17.18 -8.32 17.70
C LYS A 294 -18.71 -8.42 17.70
N SER A 295 -19.29 -9.32 18.50
CA SER A 295 -20.73 -9.52 18.65
C SER A 295 -21.46 -8.32 19.26
N LYS A 296 -20.74 -7.47 20.02
CA LYS A 296 -21.29 -6.29 20.71
C LYS A 296 -20.97 -4.97 19.99
N GLU A 297 -20.40 -5.04 18.79
CA GLU A 297 -19.91 -3.84 18.07
C GLU A 297 -20.96 -2.74 17.95
N ALA A 298 -22.15 -3.06 17.43
CA ALA A 298 -23.22 -2.08 17.25
C ALA A 298 -23.62 -1.44 18.60
N GLN A 299 -23.79 -2.26 19.64
CA GLN A 299 -24.13 -1.79 20.98
C GLN A 299 -23.05 -0.86 21.56
N THR A 300 -21.77 -1.25 21.47
CA THR A 300 -20.64 -0.45 21.95
C THR A 300 -20.55 0.88 21.21
N TYR A 301 -20.81 0.87 19.90
CA TYR A 301 -20.77 2.09 19.10
C TYR A 301 -21.93 3.01 19.41
N GLU A 302 -23.13 2.47 19.60
CA GLU A 302 -24.32 3.24 20.02
C GLU A 302 -24.12 3.90 21.39
N GLU A 303 -23.44 3.21 22.31
CA GLU A 303 -23.14 3.76 23.64
C GLU A 303 -22.06 4.84 23.62
N HIS A 304 -21.01 4.68 22.82
CA HIS A 304 -19.80 5.48 22.98
C HIS A 304 -19.45 6.42 21.83
N LEU A 305 -19.98 6.22 20.63
CA LEU A 305 -19.76 7.17 19.53
C LEU A 305 -20.53 8.50 19.70
N PRO A 306 -21.74 8.55 20.30
CA PRO A 306 -22.39 9.83 20.57
C PRO A 306 -21.47 10.80 21.33
N GLY A 307 -21.43 12.05 20.84
CA GLY A 307 -20.54 13.10 21.34
C GLY A 307 -19.12 13.10 20.72
N CYS A 308 -18.76 12.13 19.88
CA CYS A 308 -17.55 12.23 19.05
C CYS A 308 -17.77 13.22 17.91
N ASN A 309 -16.75 14.00 17.58
CA ASN A 309 -16.76 14.93 16.45
C ASN A 309 -16.23 14.24 15.18
N TYR A 310 -15.20 13.40 15.35
CA TYR A 310 -14.55 12.71 14.26
C TYR A 310 -14.45 11.21 14.53
N VAL A 311 -14.42 10.42 13.46
CA VAL A 311 -14.10 8.99 13.48
C VAL A 311 -12.99 8.68 12.49
N VAL A 312 -12.03 7.87 12.91
CA VAL A 312 -10.94 7.35 12.06
C VAL A 312 -11.05 5.82 12.05
N GLN A 313 -11.23 5.25 10.86
CA GLN A 313 -11.26 3.80 10.67
C GLN A 313 -9.89 3.31 10.21
N ALA A 314 -9.14 2.69 11.12
CA ALA A 314 -7.82 2.09 10.85
C ALA A 314 -7.94 0.56 10.79
N ILE A 315 -8.83 0.08 9.93
CA ILE A 315 -9.31 -1.32 9.89
C ILE A 315 -8.74 -2.15 8.74
N GLY A 316 -7.72 -1.63 8.05
CA GLY A 316 -7.04 -2.31 6.95
C GLY A 316 -7.14 -1.53 5.65
N TYR A 317 -6.85 -2.22 4.55
CA TYR A 317 -6.82 -1.64 3.21
C TYR A 317 -7.62 -2.52 2.26
N ASN A 318 -8.35 -1.88 1.35
CA ASN A 318 -9.04 -2.55 0.26
C ASN A 318 -8.26 -2.33 -1.03
N ARG A 319 -8.16 -3.39 -1.83
CA ARG A 319 -7.59 -3.31 -3.18
C ARG A 319 -8.33 -2.25 -4.00
N ASP A 320 -7.58 -1.43 -4.73
CA ASP A 320 -8.16 -0.44 -5.63
C ASP A 320 -8.86 -1.15 -6.81
N PRO A 321 -9.92 -0.54 -7.39
CA PRO A 321 -10.69 -1.17 -8.46
C PRO A 321 -9.82 -1.69 -9.61
N LEU A 322 -10.20 -2.86 -10.13
CA LEU A 322 -9.55 -3.42 -11.31
C LEU A 322 -10.12 -2.75 -12.57
N PRO A 323 -9.35 -2.70 -13.67
CA PRO A 323 -9.94 -2.40 -14.96
C PRO A 323 -11.01 -3.43 -15.32
N ASP A 324 -11.95 -3.05 -16.18
CA ASP A 324 -12.95 -3.96 -16.73
C ASP A 324 -12.27 -5.05 -17.57
N LEU A 325 -12.21 -6.27 -17.05
CA LEU A 325 -11.61 -7.42 -17.72
C LEU A 325 -12.66 -8.17 -18.54
N LYS A 326 -12.37 -8.43 -19.83
CA LYS A 326 -13.30 -9.10 -20.76
C LYS A 326 -12.61 -10.23 -21.52
N GLY A 327 -13.29 -11.36 -21.65
CA GLY A 327 -12.90 -12.48 -22.51
C GLY A 327 -13.96 -12.73 -23.58
N ASP A 328 -13.85 -13.87 -24.28
CA ASP A 328 -14.77 -14.23 -25.37
C ASP A 328 -16.24 -14.29 -24.92
N ALA A 329 -16.49 -14.66 -23.66
CA ALA A 329 -17.83 -14.78 -23.07
C ALA A 329 -18.33 -13.48 -22.41
N GLY A 330 -17.61 -12.36 -22.54
CA GLY A 330 -17.95 -11.08 -21.91
C GLY A 330 -17.09 -10.77 -20.68
N THR A 331 -17.67 -10.09 -19.68
CA THR A 331 -16.93 -9.67 -18.47
C THR A 331 -16.42 -10.86 -17.67
N MET A 332 -15.12 -10.88 -17.37
CA MET A 332 -14.48 -11.92 -16.56
C MET A 332 -14.61 -11.59 -15.07
N ARG A 333 -14.92 -12.61 -14.28
CA ARG A 333 -14.70 -12.60 -12.83
C ARG A 333 -13.41 -13.36 -12.55
N VAL A 334 -12.52 -12.76 -11.77
CA VAL A 334 -11.15 -13.25 -11.64
C VAL A 334 -10.80 -13.53 -10.18
N ASP A 335 -10.18 -14.68 -9.95
CA ASP A 335 -9.57 -15.05 -8.67
C ASP A 335 -8.06 -15.02 -8.79
N TYR A 336 -7.42 -14.42 -7.80
CA TYR A 336 -5.97 -14.27 -7.73
C TYR A 336 -5.34 -15.46 -7.00
N ASP A 337 -4.33 -16.09 -7.60
CA ASP A 337 -3.51 -17.11 -6.97
C ASP A 337 -2.29 -16.46 -6.27
N PRO A 338 -2.27 -16.42 -4.92
CA PRO A 338 -1.23 -15.74 -4.17
C PRO A 338 0.10 -16.51 -4.11
N LEU A 339 0.20 -17.69 -4.72
CA LEU A 339 1.44 -18.47 -4.82
C LEU A 339 2.19 -18.20 -6.14
N THR A 340 1.45 -17.99 -7.23
CA THR A 340 2.00 -17.86 -8.59
C THR A 340 1.87 -16.45 -9.17
N GLY A 341 0.99 -15.62 -8.60
CA GLY A 341 0.72 -14.29 -9.12
C GLY A 341 -0.26 -14.27 -10.29
N ALA A 342 -0.71 -15.44 -10.76
CA ALA A 342 -1.62 -15.58 -11.88
C ALA A 342 -3.08 -15.39 -11.45
N PHE A 343 -3.95 -15.17 -12.43
CA PHE A 343 -5.40 -15.18 -12.23
C PHE A 343 -6.04 -16.38 -12.90
N SER A 344 -7.16 -16.82 -12.33
CA SER A 344 -8.09 -17.78 -12.94
C SER A 344 -9.48 -17.17 -13.08
N GLU A 345 -10.23 -17.63 -14.08
CA GLU A 345 -11.63 -17.25 -14.23
C GLU A 345 -12.49 -17.98 -13.17
N THR A 346 -13.18 -17.22 -12.31
CA THR A 346 -13.90 -17.74 -11.13
C THR A 346 -14.89 -18.85 -11.45
N SER A 347 -15.57 -18.76 -12.60
CA SER A 347 -16.59 -19.74 -12.97
C SER A 347 -16.02 -21.06 -13.49
N LYS A 348 -14.78 -21.06 -14.00
CA LYS A 348 -14.16 -22.23 -14.65
C LYS A 348 -12.95 -22.78 -13.89
N GLY A 349 -12.31 -21.97 -13.06
CA GLY A 349 -11.03 -22.27 -12.42
C GLY A 349 -9.83 -22.28 -13.37
N GLU A 350 -10.05 -22.02 -14.66
CA GLU A 350 -9.01 -22.01 -15.69
C GLU A 350 -8.14 -20.76 -15.57
N LYS A 351 -6.82 -20.94 -15.67
CA LYS A 351 -5.86 -19.84 -15.66
C LYS A 351 -6.11 -18.92 -16.85
N ILE A 352 -6.08 -17.62 -16.61
CA ILE A 352 -6.23 -16.59 -17.63
C ILE A 352 -4.83 -16.25 -18.19
N PRO A 353 -4.55 -16.57 -19.47
CA PRO A 353 -3.23 -16.34 -20.06
C PRO A 353 -2.80 -14.88 -19.99
N GLY A 354 -1.54 -14.65 -19.60
CA GLY A 354 -0.95 -13.31 -19.59
C GLY A 354 -1.47 -12.37 -18.49
N LEU A 355 -2.39 -12.78 -17.60
CA LEU A 355 -2.91 -11.93 -16.52
C LEU A 355 -2.23 -12.22 -15.19
N TYR A 356 -1.56 -11.22 -14.62
CA TYR A 356 -0.80 -11.35 -13.38
C TYR A 356 -1.01 -10.17 -12.44
N GLY A 357 -0.78 -10.39 -11.15
CA GLY A 357 -1.00 -9.42 -10.09
C GLY A 357 0.14 -9.42 -9.07
N ALA A 358 0.50 -8.24 -8.57
CA ALA A 358 1.46 -8.10 -7.49
C ALA A 358 1.22 -6.89 -6.60
N GLY A 359 1.86 -6.88 -5.43
CA GLY A 359 1.82 -5.77 -4.47
C GLY A 359 0.74 -5.93 -3.41
N ILE A 360 0.42 -4.84 -2.71
CA ILE A 360 -0.60 -4.86 -1.64
C ILE A 360 -2.00 -5.26 -2.14
N ALA A 361 -2.30 -5.00 -3.42
CA ALA A 361 -3.50 -5.46 -4.10
C ALA A 361 -3.57 -6.98 -4.26
N PHE A 362 -2.40 -7.61 -4.42
CA PHE A 362 -2.22 -9.02 -4.79
C PHE A 362 -1.01 -9.58 -4.03
N PRO A 363 -1.08 -9.69 -2.70
CA PRO A 363 0.07 -10.07 -1.89
C PRO A 363 0.33 -11.57 -1.98
N GLU A 364 1.57 -11.96 -1.78
CA GLU A 364 1.94 -13.37 -1.61
C GLU A 364 1.31 -13.93 -0.34
N ARG A 365 0.76 -15.15 -0.40
CA ARG A 365 0.34 -15.91 0.79
C ARG A 365 1.54 -16.65 1.35
N VAL A 366 1.82 -16.44 2.63
CA VAL A 366 2.91 -17.12 3.35
C VAL A 366 2.35 -17.88 4.54
N THR A 367 3.00 -18.99 4.87
CA THR A 367 2.70 -19.79 6.06
C THR A 367 3.96 -19.84 6.92
N ASP A 368 3.84 -19.43 8.18
CA ASP A 368 4.96 -19.48 9.12
C ASP A 368 5.20 -20.92 9.64
N PRO A 369 6.35 -21.20 10.31
CA PRO A 369 6.64 -22.52 10.86
C PRO A 369 5.62 -23.05 11.88
N HIS A 370 4.75 -22.20 12.44
CA HIS A 370 3.67 -22.60 13.33
C HIS A 370 2.35 -22.86 12.58
N GLY A 371 2.34 -22.77 11.25
CA GLY A 371 1.15 -22.97 10.43
C GLY A 371 0.24 -21.75 10.32
N ASN A 372 0.63 -20.58 10.85
CA ASN A 372 -0.16 -19.37 10.69
C ASN A 372 -0.04 -18.85 9.26
N VAL A 373 -1.17 -18.50 8.66
CA VAL A 373 -1.24 -17.95 7.31
C VAL A 373 -1.31 -16.43 7.38
N GLU A 374 -0.41 -15.77 6.66
CA GLU A 374 -0.38 -14.32 6.49
C GLU A 374 -0.23 -13.94 5.01
N TYR A 375 -0.41 -12.65 4.71
CA TYR A 375 -0.17 -12.09 3.39
C TYR A 375 0.98 -11.09 3.45
N SER A 376 1.97 -11.32 2.61
CA SER A 376 3.22 -10.57 2.58
C SER A 376 3.05 -9.18 1.97
N VAL A 377 3.07 -8.15 2.82
CA VAL A 377 3.00 -6.74 2.42
C VAL A 377 4.25 -6.01 2.87
N GLY A 378 5.02 -5.50 1.92
CA GLY A 378 6.26 -4.77 2.17
C GLY A 378 7.18 -4.79 0.96
N PHE A 379 8.08 -3.82 0.85
CA PHE A 379 8.86 -3.58 -0.37
C PHE A 379 9.72 -4.80 -0.73
N TRP A 380 10.56 -5.23 0.22
CA TRP A 380 11.42 -6.38 0.04
C TRP A 380 10.63 -7.68 -0.20
N LYS A 381 9.44 -7.79 0.40
CA LYS A 381 8.55 -8.94 0.20
C LYS A 381 8.02 -8.97 -1.23
N PHE A 382 7.60 -7.83 -1.78
CA PHE A 382 7.19 -7.73 -3.18
C PHE A 382 8.33 -8.11 -4.12
N MET A 383 9.56 -7.65 -3.85
CA MET A 383 10.74 -8.01 -4.63
C MET A 383 11.02 -9.51 -4.60
N ARG A 384 11.09 -10.11 -3.41
CA ARG A 384 11.30 -11.57 -3.28
C ARG A 384 10.23 -12.37 -4.00
N TYR A 385 8.97 -11.97 -3.85
CA TYR A 385 7.86 -12.63 -4.51
C TYR A 385 7.99 -12.56 -6.04
N MET A 386 8.18 -11.36 -6.60
CA MET A 386 8.30 -11.19 -8.05
C MET A 386 9.53 -11.88 -8.64
N LYS A 387 10.68 -11.84 -7.97
CA LYS A 387 11.85 -12.61 -8.44
C LYS A 387 11.56 -14.10 -8.55
N ARG A 388 10.73 -14.64 -7.64
CA ARG A 388 10.34 -16.06 -7.65
C ARG A 388 9.33 -16.37 -8.74
N VAL A 389 8.25 -15.59 -8.86
CA VAL A 389 7.11 -16.00 -9.70
C VAL A 389 7.16 -15.50 -11.13
N THR A 390 7.89 -14.41 -11.40
CA THR A 390 7.87 -13.81 -12.73
C THR A 390 8.42 -14.74 -13.79
N CYS A 391 9.33 -15.68 -13.47
CA CYS A 391 9.85 -16.66 -14.43
C CYS A 391 8.74 -17.47 -15.13
N ASP A 392 7.61 -17.67 -14.46
CA ASP A 392 6.46 -18.43 -14.97
C ASP A 392 5.39 -17.53 -15.61
N TRP A 393 5.63 -16.21 -15.64
CA TRP A 393 4.73 -15.27 -16.29
C TRP A 393 5.02 -15.24 -17.79
N ASN A 394 4.33 -16.11 -18.53
CA ASN A 394 4.55 -16.39 -19.96
C ASN A 394 3.38 -16.00 -20.85
#